data_AF-A0A6A2X1K3-F1
#
_entry.id   AF-A0A6A2X1K3-F1
#
_cell.length_a   1.000
_cell.length_b   1.000
_cell.length_c   1.000
_cell.angle_alpha   90.00
_cell.angle_beta   90.00
_cell.angle_gamma   90.00
#
_symmetry.space_group_name_H-M   'P 1'
#
loop_
_entity.id
_entity.type
_entity.pdbx_description
1 polymer ?
#
loop_
_entity_poly.entity_id
_entity_poly.type
_entity_poly.pdbx_seq_one_letter_code
_entity_poly.pdbx_strand_id
1 'polypeptide(L)'
;MAKPVGGCKDKKGKQRKMGEACLCHVPSTEQLADVLTKALAANLLFVEAPVGVGFSYTNTSSDLDQLGDKFTAKDSYAFLVNWFKRFPRFMSLDFYIAGYSYAGHFVPQLAEVIFDNKYVPKSDYINLKIGNALMDDETDQRGMVDYAWDHAVIYDSVYNNIKLKRNFSHPNQSDDCKEVLEAYFDVYNIINMYSLYAPTCVSNSGTSKNRRSPTIQGFTLQIFSKFRPEDYDCAWDDTEVYFNRPDVQKALHANVTNMSYPWTHCCEIVSDWGDRPASMLPTLKKLIDGGIRAWIYRWVDGRLNMKGLRL
;
A
#
# COMPACT_ATOMS: atom_id res chain seq x y z
N MET A 1 4.42 -20.05 30.22
CA MET A 1 5.43 -18.96 30.18
C MET A 1 5.74 -18.66 28.72
N ALA A 2 4.99 -17.74 28.11
CA ALA A 2 5.18 -17.36 26.71
C ALA A 2 6.32 -16.34 26.62
N LYS A 3 7.36 -16.67 25.86
CA LYS A 3 8.45 -15.74 25.53
C LYS A 3 7.93 -14.70 24.51
N PRO A 4 8.41 -13.45 24.54
CA PRO A 4 8.05 -12.44 23.55
C PRO A 4 8.58 -12.88 22.18
N VAL A 5 7.72 -12.90 21.17
CA VAL A 5 8.12 -13.09 19.77
C VAL A 5 8.84 -11.81 19.35
N GLY A 6 10.17 -11.85 19.43
CA GLY A 6 11.05 -10.79 18.96
C GLY A 6 11.04 -10.75 17.43
N GLY A 7 11.01 -9.54 16.87
CA GLY A 7 11.10 -9.31 15.42
C GLY A 7 12.29 -10.03 14.79
N CYS A 8 12.06 -10.57 13.60
CA CYS A 8 12.99 -11.43 12.88
C CYS A 8 14.33 -10.74 12.65
N LYS A 9 15.41 -11.37 13.15
CA LYS A 9 16.80 -11.05 12.79
C LYS A 9 17.22 -11.96 11.63
N ASP A 10 17.98 -11.44 10.68
CA ASP A 10 18.63 -12.30 9.68
C ASP A 10 19.70 -13.20 10.33
N LYS A 11 20.22 -14.17 9.57
CA LYS A 11 21.31 -15.09 10.02
C LYS A 11 22.61 -14.37 10.42
N LYS A 12 22.69 -13.04 10.26
CA LYS A 12 23.84 -12.18 10.59
C LYS A 12 23.53 -11.16 11.70
N GLY A 13 22.35 -11.22 12.32
CA GLY A 13 21.98 -10.37 13.45
C GLY A 13 21.70 -8.91 13.11
N LYS A 14 21.51 -8.56 11.82
CA LYS A 14 21.27 -7.18 11.39
C LYS A 14 19.76 -6.89 11.39
N GLN A 15 19.34 -5.83 12.07
CA GLN A 15 17.98 -5.27 11.95
C GLN A 15 17.82 -4.70 10.53
N ARG A 16 16.89 -5.24 9.76
CA ARG A 16 16.61 -4.78 8.38
C ARG A 16 15.64 -3.60 8.43
N LYS A 17 15.86 -2.63 7.54
CA LYS A 17 15.03 -1.41 7.40
C LYS A 17 13.71 -1.79 6.70
N MET A 18 12.59 -1.30 7.21
CA MET A 18 11.26 -1.51 6.61
C MET A 18 11.19 -0.81 5.25
N GLY A 19 10.91 -1.57 4.18
CA GLY A 19 10.45 -1.06 2.90
C GLY A 19 8.93 -1.03 2.86
N GLU A 20 8.35 0.11 2.49
CA GLU A 20 6.91 0.39 2.50
C GLU A 20 6.13 -0.14 1.29
N ALA A 21 6.73 -1.05 0.52
CA ALA A 21 6.08 -1.64 -0.64
C ALA A 21 5.13 -2.79 -0.30
N CYS A 22 4.60 -2.78 0.91
CA CYS A 22 3.70 -3.78 1.41
C CYS A 22 2.27 -3.24 1.29
N LEU A 23 1.48 -3.88 0.42
CA LEU A 23 0.02 -3.73 0.40
C LEU A 23 -0.54 -4.37 1.67
N CYS A 24 -0.49 -3.61 2.75
CA CYS A 24 -1.07 -3.96 4.03
C CYS A 24 -2.55 -3.59 3.98
N HIS A 25 -3.43 -4.52 3.60
CA HIS A 25 -4.85 -4.23 3.69
C HIS A 25 -5.70 -5.48 3.87
N VAL A 26 -6.11 -5.72 5.12
CA VAL A 26 -7.36 -6.45 5.38
C VAL A 26 -8.49 -5.50 5.05
N PRO A 27 -9.47 -5.90 4.21
CA PRO A 27 -10.67 -5.11 4.05
C PRO A 27 -11.35 -5.01 5.43
N SER A 28 -11.61 -3.79 5.90
CA SER A 28 -12.47 -3.53 7.05
C SER A 28 -13.84 -4.14 6.82
N THR A 29 -14.67 -4.24 7.85
CA THR A 29 -16.08 -4.72 7.69
C THR A 29 -16.86 -3.96 6.62
N GLU A 30 -16.65 -2.65 6.46
CA GLU A 30 -17.25 -1.86 5.38
C GLU A 30 -16.68 -2.23 4.00
N GLN A 31 -15.38 -2.49 3.90
CA GLN A 31 -14.75 -2.92 2.65
C GLN A 31 -15.06 -4.38 2.31
N LEU A 32 -15.30 -5.24 3.30
CA LEU A 32 -15.84 -6.58 3.12
C LEU A 32 -17.27 -6.51 2.58
N ALA A 33 -18.10 -5.59 3.08
CA ALA A 33 -19.44 -5.36 2.52
C ALA A 33 -19.37 -4.85 1.07
N ASP A 34 -18.42 -3.98 0.74
CA ASP A 34 -18.16 -3.53 -0.63
C ASP A 34 -17.63 -4.67 -1.53
N VAL A 35 -16.71 -5.50 -1.03
CA VAL A 35 -16.22 -6.71 -1.72
C VAL A 35 -17.36 -7.68 -2.01
N LEU A 36 -18.21 -7.96 -1.01
CA LEU A 36 -19.36 -8.84 -1.17
C LEU A 36 -20.39 -8.26 -2.15
N THR A 37 -20.64 -6.95 -2.10
CA THR A 37 -21.53 -6.27 -3.04
C THR A 37 -20.97 -6.30 -4.47
N LYS A 38 -19.66 -6.07 -4.64
CA LYS A 38 -18.98 -6.18 -5.94
C LYS A 38 -18.98 -7.62 -6.48
N ALA A 39 -18.83 -8.62 -5.61
CA ALA A 39 -18.90 -10.03 -6.00
C ALA A 39 -20.28 -10.45 -6.54
N LEU A 40 -21.35 -9.70 -6.23
CA LEU A 40 -22.68 -9.92 -6.83
C LEU A 40 -22.76 -9.45 -8.30
N ALA A 41 -21.85 -8.58 -8.75
CA ALA A 41 -21.88 -7.96 -10.08
C ALA A 41 -20.62 -8.24 -10.92
N ALA A 42 -19.54 -8.77 -10.33
CA ALA A 42 -18.27 -9.02 -11.00
C ALA A 42 -17.54 -10.24 -10.43
N ASN A 43 -16.62 -10.80 -11.22
CA ASN A 43 -15.64 -11.77 -10.72
C ASN A 43 -14.47 -11.01 -10.11
N LEU A 44 -14.16 -11.29 -8.84
CA LEU A 44 -13.04 -10.65 -8.13
C LEU A 44 -11.82 -11.56 -8.13
N LEU A 45 -10.67 -11.00 -8.48
CA LEU A 45 -9.36 -11.64 -8.41
C LEU A 45 -8.48 -10.83 -7.46
N PHE A 46 -8.12 -11.43 -6.32
CA PHE A 46 -7.17 -10.86 -5.37
C PHE A 46 -5.78 -11.40 -5.69
N VAL A 47 -4.80 -10.51 -5.80
CA VAL A 47 -3.42 -10.85 -6.13
C VAL A 47 -2.51 -10.28 -5.07
N GLU A 48 -1.76 -11.15 -4.40
CA GLU A 48 -0.71 -10.74 -3.46
C GLU A 48 0.56 -10.44 -4.25
N ALA A 49 0.99 -9.18 -4.26
CA ALA A 49 2.17 -8.73 -4.99
C ALA A 49 2.86 -7.59 -4.22
N PRO A 50 4.18 -7.42 -4.37
CA PRO A 50 5.11 -8.26 -5.14
C PRO A 50 5.45 -9.59 -4.43
N VAL A 51 6.39 -10.34 -5.00
CA VAL A 51 6.99 -11.49 -4.31
C VAL A 51 7.49 -11.12 -2.90
N GLY A 52 7.20 -11.98 -1.93
CA GLY A 52 7.41 -11.76 -0.51
C GLY A 52 6.12 -11.37 0.23
N VAL A 53 5.11 -10.82 -0.46
CA VAL A 53 3.84 -10.42 0.17
C VAL A 53 2.90 -11.62 0.32
N GLY A 54 2.39 -11.81 1.54
CA GLY A 54 1.44 -12.88 1.85
C GLY A 54 1.97 -14.27 1.51
N PHE A 55 1.31 -14.97 0.59
CA PHE A 55 1.69 -16.28 0.08
C PHE A 55 2.54 -16.24 -1.20
N SER A 56 2.85 -15.06 -1.76
CA SER A 56 3.66 -14.93 -2.97
C SER A 56 5.15 -15.12 -2.64
N TYR A 57 5.81 -16.09 -3.27
CA TYR A 57 7.22 -16.44 -3.02
C TYR A 57 8.03 -16.59 -4.31
N THR A 58 9.36 -16.55 -4.18
CA THR A 58 10.32 -16.85 -5.24
C THR A 58 11.31 -17.91 -4.76
N ASN A 59 11.77 -18.74 -5.70
CA ASN A 59 12.89 -19.66 -5.49
C ASN A 59 14.25 -19.01 -5.85
N THR A 60 14.24 -17.80 -6.40
CA THR A 60 15.41 -17.07 -6.87
C THR A 60 15.67 -15.90 -5.92
N SER A 61 16.68 -16.02 -5.07
CA SER A 61 16.96 -15.02 -4.02
C SER A 61 17.24 -13.61 -4.56
N SER A 62 17.82 -13.51 -5.76
CA SER A 62 18.16 -12.22 -6.39
C SER A 62 16.95 -11.40 -6.85
N ASP A 63 15.74 -11.99 -6.90
CA ASP A 63 14.53 -11.24 -7.21
C ASP A 63 14.22 -10.25 -6.08
N LEU A 64 14.53 -10.61 -4.83
CA LEU A 64 14.31 -9.78 -3.65
C LEU A 64 15.20 -8.53 -3.63
N ASP A 65 16.31 -8.54 -4.38
CA ASP A 65 17.23 -7.42 -4.51
C ASP A 65 16.83 -6.45 -5.64
N GLN A 66 15.86 -6.84 -6.47
CA GLN A 66 15.40 -6.09 -7.66
C GLN A 66 14.00 -5.49 -7.48
N LEU A 67 13.44 -5.59 -6.27
CA LEU A 67 12.10 -5.14 -5.97
C LEU A 67 11.96 -3.63 -6.20
N GLY A 68 10.82 -3.25 -6.76
CA GLY A 68 10.56 -1.91 -7.25
C GLY A 68 9.23 -1.87 -7.99
N ASP A 69 8.71 -0.67 -8.22
CA ASP A 69 7.43 -0.48 -8.89
C ASP A 69 7.43 -1.10 -10.31
N LYS A 70 8.49 -0.87 -11.10
CA LYS A 70 8.63 -1.45 -12.45
C LYS A 70 8.74 -2.97 -12.45
N PHE A 71 9.47 -3.54 -11.49
CA PHE A 71 9.58 -4.99 -11.35
C PHE A 71 8.20 -5.58 -11.07
N THR A 72 7.49 -5.01 -10.09
CA THR A 72 6.15 -5.44 -9.67
C THR A 72 5.15 -5.38 -10.81
N ALA A 73 5.17 -4.32 -11.64
CA ALA A 73 4.29 -4.19 -12.78
C ALA A 73 4.53 -5.28 -13.84
N LYS A 74 5.80 -5.59 -14.15
CA LYS A 74 6.17 -6.64 -15.11
C LYS A 74 5.80 -8.03 -14.61
N ASP A 75 6.09 -8.32 -13.35
CA ASP A 75 5.78 -9.60 -12.73
C ASP A 75 4.26 -9.83 -12.64
N SER A 76 3.52 -8.80 -12.25
CA SER A 76 2.04 -8.82 -12.24
C SER A 76 1.46 -9.03 -13.64
N TYR A 77 2.06 -8.43 -14.68
CA TYR A 77 1.66 -8.69 -16.07
C TYR A 77 1.91 -10.14 -16.48
N ALA A 78 3.07 -10.71 -16.15
CA ALA A 78 3.39 -12.11 -16.42
C ALA A 78 2.40 -13.06 -15.69
N PHE A 79 2.04 -12.74 -14.44
CA PHE A 79 0.99 -13.45 -13.71
C PHE A 79 -0.34 -13.39 -14.47
N LEU A 80 -0.82 -12.20 -14.87
CA LEU A 80 -2.10 -12.04 -15.57
C LEU A 80 -2.15 -12.81 -16.89
N VAL A 81 -1.07 -12.76 -17.68
CA VAL A 81 -0.95 -13.54 -18.92
C VAL A 81 -1.11 -15.04 -18.64
N ASN A 82 -0.43 -15.56 -17.62
CA ASN A 82 -0.53 -16.98 -17.26
C ASN A 82 -1.89 -17.33 -16.66
N TRP A 83 -2.51 -16.42 -15.91
CA TRP A 83 -3.83 -16.60 -15.34
C TRP A 83 -4.89 -16.69 -16.44
N PHE A 84 -4.87 -15.80 -17.44
CA PHE A 84 -5.81 -15.87 -18.56
C PHE A 84 -5.58 -17.11 -19.44
N LYS A 85 -4.33 -17.58 -19.61
CA LYS A 85 -4.06 -18.88 -20.27
C LYS A 85 -4.68 -20.05 -19.50
N ARG A 86 -4.63 -20.01 -18.16
CA ARG A 86 -5.21 -21.03 -17.29
C ARG A 86 -6.74 -20.95 -17.25
N PHE A 87 -7.30 -19.75 -17.34
CA PHE A 87 -8.73 -19.48 -17.26
C PHE A 87 -9.25 -18.67 -18.45
N PRO A 88 -9.20 -19.22 -19.68
CA PRO A 88 -9.47 -18.48 -20.92
C PRO A 88 -10.90 -17.94 -21.02
N ARG A 89 -11.86 -18.52 -20.30
CA ARG A 89 -13.25 -18.03 -20.23
C ARG A 89 -13.37 -16.56 -19.80
N PHE A 90 -12.41 -16.06 -19.02
CA PHE A 90 -12.44 -14.68 -18.53
C PHE A 90 -11.85 -13.66 -19.52
N MET A 91 -11.13 -14.10 -20.57
CA MET A 91 -10.54 -13.19 -21.57
C MET A 91 -11.58 -12.37 -22.34
N SER A 92 -12.81 -12.88 -22.45
CA SER A 92 -13.91 -12.22 -23.16
C SER A 92 -14.65 -11.17 -22.31
N LEU A 93 -14.36 -11.09 -21.01
CA LEU A 93 -15.03 -10.17 -20.09
C LEU A 93 -14.29 -8.83 -20.04
N ASP A 94 -15.02 -7.76 -19.69
CA ASP A 94 -14.38 -6.51 -19.31
C ASP A 94 -13.49 -6.72 -18.07
N PHE A 95 -12.28 -6.16 -18.10
CA PHE A 95 -11.28 -6.37 -17.06
C PHE A 95 -10.87 -5.06 -16.39
N TYR A 96 -11.07 -4.98 -15.08
CA TYR A 96 -10.82 -3.79 -14.29
C TYR A 96 -9.66 -4.06 -13.36
N ILE A 97 -8.75 -3.09 -13.24
CA ILE A 97 -7.71 -3.12 -12.22
C ILE A 97 -8.04 -2.04 -11.20
N ALA A 98 -8.24 -2.46 -9.96
CA ALA A 98 -8.52 -1.56 -8.85
C ALA A 98 -7.60 -1.90 -7.68
N GLY A 99 -7.29 -0.89 -6.87
CA GLY A 99 -6.54 -1.10 -5.65
C GLY A 99 -6.76 0.02 -4.64
N TYR A 100 -6.09 -0.05 -3.51
CA TYR A 100 -6.13 0.98 -2.46
C TYR A 100 -4.73 1.41 -2.04
N SER A 101 -4.61 2.63 -1.51
CA SER A 101 -3.35 3.18 -0.99
C SER A 101 -2.26 3.20 -2.08
N TYR A 102 -1.12 2.58 -1.81
CA TYR A 102 0.03 2.50 -2.72
C TYR A 102 -0.27 1.77 -4.04
N ALA A 103 -1.40 1.06 -4.13
CA ALA A 103 -1.88 0.55 -5.42
C ALA A 103 -2.11 1.68 -6.45
N GLY A 104 -2.20 2.93 -6.02
CA GLY A 104 -2.15 4.06 -6.96
C GLY A 104 -0.87 4.19 -7.78
N HIS A 105 0.23 3.58 -7.35
CA HIS A 105 1.44 3.39 -8.13
C HIS A 105 1.39 2.11 -8.96
N PHE A 106 0.98 0.99 -8.34
CA PHE A 106 0.96 -0.30 -9.02
C PHE A 106 -0.04 -0.38 -10.16
N VAL A 107 -1.25 0.13 -9.95
CA VAL A 107 -2.33 0.02 -10.93
C VAL A 107 -2.01 0.78 -12.22
N PRO A 108 -1.61 2.07 -12.21
CA PRO A 108 -1.28 2.76 -13.45
C PRO A 108 -0.01 2.21 -14.12
N GLN A 109 0.95 1.67 -13.37
CA GLN A 109 2.15 1.07 -13.97
C GLN A 109 1.86 -0.29 -14.62
N LEU A 110 1.07 -1.17 -13.96
CA LEU A 110 0.60 -2.40 -14.57
C LEU A 110 -0.27 -2.10 -15.80
N ALA A 111 -1.14 -1.11 -15.68
CA ALA A 111 -1.94 -0.60 -16.79
C ALA A 111 -1.08 -0.12 -17.96
N GLU A 112 -0.01 0.61 -17.69
CA GLU A 112 0.95 1.06 -18.70
C GLU A 112 1.66 -0.11 -19.38
N VAL A 113 2.09 -1.12 -18.62
CA VAL A 113 2.68 -2.34 -19.19
C VAL A 113 1.69 -3.03 -20.13
N ILE A 114 0.43 -3.18 -19.73
CA ILE A 114 -0.62 -3.75 -20.57
C ILE A 114 -0.88 -2.87 -21.81
N PHE A 115 -0.94 -1.56 -21.62
CA PHE A 115 -1.19 -0.59 -22.67
C PHE A 115 -0.09 -0.57 -23.74
N ASP A 116 1.18 -0.61 -23.33
CA ASP A 116 2.31 -0.59 -24.25
C ASP A 116 2.45 -1.94 -24.99
N ASN A 117 1.95 -3.03 -24.40
CA ASN A 117 1.90 -4.34 -25.03
C ASN A 117 0.69 -4.53 -25.98
N LYS A 118 -0.08 -3.50 -26.35
CA LYS A 118 -1.26 -3.60 -27.25
C LYS A 118 -1.02 -4.21 -28.65
N TYR A 119 0.22 -4.53 -29.01
CA TYR A 119 0.59 -5.21 -30.27
C TYR A 119 0.60 -6.75 -30.17
N VAL A 120 0.24 -7.33 -29.02
CA VAL A 120 -0.18 -8.76 -28.97
C VAL A 120 -1.50 -8.96 -29.72
N PRO A 121 -1.81 -10.19 -30.18
CA PRO A 121 -3.04 -10.49 -30.91
C PRO A 121 -4.30 -9.98 -30.19
N LYS A 122 -5.34 -9.60 -30.95
CA LYS A 122 -6.62 -9.11 -30.39
C LYS A 122 -7.28 -10.04 -29.35
N SER A 123 -6.92 -11.32 -29.32
CA SER A 123 -7.33 -12.27 -28.28
C SER A 123 -6.85 -11.91 -26.87
N ASP A 124 -5.83 -11.05 -26.77
CA ASP A 124 -5.13 -10.71 -25.54
C ASP A 124 -5.45 -9.27 -25.09
N TYR A 125 -6.48 -8.65 -25.67
CA TYR A 125 -6.87 -7.27 -25.35
C TYR A 125 -7.56 -7.18 -23.98
N ILE A 126 -7.03 -6.34 -23.10
CA ILE A 126 -7.57 -6.09 -21.77
C ILE A 126 -8.31 -4.74 -21.78
N ASN A 127 -9.63 -4.77 -21.63
CA ASN A 127 -10.46 -3.56 -21.56
C ASN A 127 -10.33 -2.88 -20.18
N LEU A 128 -9.20 -2.20 -19.99
CA LEU A 128 -8.78 -1.68 -18.69
C LEU A 128 -9.61 -0.47 -18.23
N LYS A 129 -10.03 -0.51 -16.96
CA LYS A 129 -10.32 0.71 -16.19
C LYS A 129 -9.54 0.70 -14.88
N ILE A 130 -9.12 1.89 -14.44
CA ILE A 130 -8.31 2.09 -13.24
C ILE A 130 -9.20 2.60 -12.11
N GLY A 131 -9.18 1.92 -10.97
CA GLY A 131 -9.87 2.32 -9.75
C GLY A 131 -8.91 2.63 -8.60
N ASN A 132 -9.00 3.86 -8.07
CA ASN A 132 -8.39 4.37 -6.83
C ASN A 132 -6.85 4.39 -6.77
N ALA A 133 -6.32 5.60 -6.57
CA ALA A 133 -4.88 5.84 -6.60
C ALA A 133 -4.42 6.92 -5.60
N LEU A 134 -3.38 6.58 -4.84
CA LEU A 134 -2.30 7.50 -4.48
C LEU A 134 -1.60 7.93 -5.77
N MET A 135 -1.47 9.23 -6.02
CA MET A 135 -1.21 9.71 -7.37
C MET A 135 -0.01 10.61 -7.48
N ASP A 136 0.27 11.38 -6.43
CA ASP A 136 1.26 12.43 -6.52
C ASP A 136 1.69 12.83 -5.12
N ASP A 137 2.93 12.47 -4.76
CA ASP A 137 3.49 12.67 -3.42
C ASP A 137 3.35 14.13 -2.95
N GLU A 138 3.54 15.10 -3.84
CA GLU A 138 3.51 16.52 -3.50
C GLU A 138 2.10 16.98 -3.09
N THR A 139 1.12 16.71 -3.96
CA THR A 139 -0.26 17.14 -3.75
C THR A 139 -0.91 16.32 -2.65
N ASP A 140 -0.62 15.02 -2.55
CA ASP A 140 -1.09 14.15 -1.47
C ASP A 140 -0.60 14.64 -0.10
N GLN A 141 0.70 14.94 0.04
CA GLN A 141 1.25 15.46 1.31
C GLN A 141 0.72 16.84 1.67
N ARG A 142 0.54 17.72 0.68
CA ARG A 142 -0.08 19.02 0.92
C ARG A 142 -1.52 18.86 1.38
N GLY A 143 -2.25 17.93 0.76
CA GLY A 143 -3.62 17.57 1.12
C GLY A 143 -3.74 17.03 2.54
N MET A 144 -2.78 16.23 3.01
CA MET A 144 -2.74 15.77 4.41
C MET A 144 -2.74 16.94 5.40
N VAL A 145 -1.90 17.95 5.15
CA VAL A 145 -1.75 19.12 6.02
C VAL A 145 -3.01 20.00 5.98
N ASP A 146 -3.56 20.22 4.78
CA ASP A 146 -4.80 20.99 4.60
C ASP A 146 -5.98 20.30 5.29
N TYR A 147 -6.08 18.98 5.13
CA TYR A 147 -7.13 18.17 5.75
C TYR A 147 -7.05 18.23 7.28
N ALA A 148 -5.85 18.04 7.85
CA ALA A 148 -5.66 18.07 9.30
C ALA A 148 -6.08 19.43 9.89
N TRP A 149 -5.74 20.53 9.22
CA TRP A 149 -6.12 21.87 9.66
C TRP A 149 -7.63 22.10 9.55
N ASP A 150 -8.23 21.77 8.40
CA ASP A 150 -9.67 21.95 8.16
C ASP A 150 -10.54 21.12 9.13
N HIS A 151 -10.01 20.02 9.66
CA HIS A 151 -10.71 19.13 10.60
C HIS A 151 -10.34 19.41 12.06
N ALA A 152 -9.68 20.53 12.35
CA ALA A 152 -9.23 20.94 13.68
C ALA A 152 -8.33 19.89 14.38
N VAL A 153 -7.59 19.10 13.60
CA VAL A 153 -6.60 18.15 14.11
C VAL A 153 -5.34 18.90 14.55
N ILE A 154 -4.93 19.92 13.80
CA ILE A 154 -3.75 20.73 14.10
C ILE A 154 -4.10 22.20 14.33
N TYR A 155 -3.33 22.87 15.18
CA TYR A 155 -3.47 24.30 15.44
C TYR A 155 -3.00 25.16 14.27
N ASP A 156 -3.53 26.38 14.16
CA ASP A 156 -3.13 27.39 13.16
C ASP A 156 -1.61 27.62 13.12
N SER A 157 -0.95 27.61 14.28
CA SER A 157 0.50 27.79 14.37
C SER A 157 1.27 26.66 13.68
N VAL A 158 0.84 25.41 13.87
CA VAL A 158 1.44 24.23 13.22
C VAL A 158 1.20 24.31 11.71
N TYR A 159 -0.03 24.56 11.28
CA TYR A 159 -0.38 24.69 9.87
C TYR A 159 0.43 25.78 9.15
N ASN A 160 0.45 27.00 9.70
CA ASN A 160 1.19 28.12 9.12
C ASN A 160 2.70 27.86 9.08
N ASN A 161 3.27 27.25 10.13
CA ASN A 161 4.68 26.89 10.16
C ASN A 161 5.03 25.84 9.11
N ILE A 162 4.15 24.85 8.86
CA ILE A 162 4.35 23.89 7.77
C ILE A 162 4.35 24.63 6.44
N LYS A 163 3.33 25.45 6.15
CA LYS A 163 3.24 26.19 4.88
C LYS A 163 4.46 27.08 4.60
N LEU A 164 5.07 27.64 5.65
CA LEU A 164 6.26 28.48 5.54
C LEU A 164 7.55 27.69 5.34
N LYS A 165 7.73 26.59 6.09
CA LYS A 165 9.01 25.87 6.16
C LYS A 165 9.09 24.65 5.25
N ARG A 166 7.96 24.12 4.78
CA ARG A 166 7.88 22.90 4.00
C ARG A 166 7.75 23.20 2.51
N ASN A 167 8.77 22.83 1.75
CA ASN A 167 8.65 22.74 0.29
C ASN A 167 8.29 21.29 -0.09
N PHE A 168 7.04 21.08 -0.50
CA PHE A 168 6.52 19.76 -0.84
C PHE A 168 7.12 19.17 -2.12
N SER A 169 7.65 20.00 -3.03
CA SER A 169 8.27 19.56 -4.29
C SER A 169 9.70 19.04 -4.12
N HIS A 170 10.32 19.22 -2.94
CA HIS A 170 11.68 18.78 -2.67
C HIS A 170 11.75 17.69 -1.60
N PRO A 171 12.54 16.62 -1.81
CA PRO A 171 12.69 15.55 -0.82
C PRO A 171 13.57 15.98 0.35
N ASN A 172 14.54 16.86 0.14
CA ASN A 172 15.45 17.33 1.18
C ASN A 172 14.85 18.50 1.96
N GLN A 173 14.92 18.42 3.28
CA GLN A 173 14.31 19.39 4.18
C GLN A 173 15.30 19.88 5.22
N SER A 174 15.13 21.15 5.62
CA SER A 174 15.85 21.73 6.75
C SER A 174 15.46 21.01 8.05
N ASP A 175 16.34 21.09 9.05
CA ASP A 175 16.03 20.56 10.39
C ASP A 175 14.80 21.25 10.99
N ASP A 176 14.62 22.55 10.74
CA ASP A 176 13.43 23.31 11.11
C ASP A 176 12.12 22.73 10.55
N CYS A 177 12.15 22.13 9.35
CA CYS A 177 10.98 21.48 8.78
C CYS A 177 10.68 20.16 9.51
N LYS A 178 11.72 19.44 9.97
CA LYS A 178 11.54 18.17 10.68
C LYS A 178 10.82 18.39 12.01
N GLU A 179 11.24 19.41 12.77
CA GLU A 179 10.61 19.76 14.05
C GLU A 179 9.12 20.08 13.88
N VAL A 180 8.76 20.85 12.85
CA VAL A 180 7.35 21.19 12.60
C VAL A 180 6.54 19.96 12.15
N LEU A 181 7.14 19.06 11.37
CA LEU A 181 6.50 17.80 11.01
C LEU A 181 6.35 16.87 12.22
N GLU A 182 7.27 16.91 13.20
CA GLU A 182 7.11 16.17 14.45
C GLU A 182 5.87 16.63 15.21
N ALA A 183 5.70 17.94 15.38
CA ALA A 183 4.49 18.49 16.01
C ALA A 183 3.19 18.09 15.27
N TYR A 184 3.24 17.99 13.93
CA TYR A 184 2.14 17.47 13.13
C TYR A 184 1.83 15.99 13.43
N PHE A 185 2.86 15.13 13.44
CA PHE A 185 2.68 13.69 13.66
C PHE A 185 2.34 13.34 15.12
N ASP A 186 2.70 14.20 16.06
CA ASP A 186 2.41 13.97 17.48
C ASP A 186 0.91 13.91 17.78
N VAL A 187 0.08 14.63 17.02
CA VAL A 187 -1.38 14.54 17.18
C VAL A 187 -1.89 13.14 16.82
N TYR A 188 -1.32 12.50 15.81
CA TYR A 188 -1.76 11.16 15.43
C TYR A 188 -1.32 10.08 16.43
N ASN A 189 -0.49 10.40 17.43
CA ASN A 189 -0.23 9.47 18.52
C ASN A 189 -1.48 9.12 19.35
N ILE A 190 -2.52 9.97 19.31
CA ILE A 190 -3.77 9.84 20.07
C ILE A 190 -5.01 9.64 19.19
N ILE A 191 -4.94 9.90 17.89
CA ILE A 191 -6.04 9.72 16.93
C ILE A 191 -5.58 8.93 15.71
N ASN A 192 -6.48 8.19 15.08
CA ASN A 192 -6.15 7.42 13.89
C ASN A 192 -6.08 8.31 12.64
N MET A 193 -4.89 8.43 12.04
CA MET A 193 -4.68 9.22 10.81
C MET A 193 -5.53 8.74 9.62
N TYR A 194 -5.80 7.44 9.55
CA TYR A 194 -6.53 6.85 8.43
C TYR A 194 -8.05 6.90 8.61
N SER A 195 -8.53 7.13 9.84
CA SER A 195 -9.95 7.28 10.15
C SER A 195 -10.15 8.17 11.37
N LEU A 196 -10.28 9.47 11.12
CA LEU A 196 -10.32 10.51 12.16
C LEU A 196 -11.48 10.32 13.15
N TYR A 197 -12.58 9.75 12.69
CA TYR A 197 -13.81 9.61 13.47
C TYR A 197 -14.03 8.20 14.03
N ALA A 198 -13.16 7.24 13.69
CA ALA A 198 -13.24 5.91 14.25
C ALA A 198 -12.59 5.85 15.64
N PRO A 199 -13.11 5.02 16.55
CA PRO A 199 -12.45 4.75 17.82
C PRO A 199 -11.09 4.09 17.58
N THR A 200 -10.07 4.49 18.33
CA THR A 200 -8.78 3.79 18.35
C THR A 200 -8.94 2.42 19.00
N CYS A 201 -8.35 1.38 18.40
CA CYS A 201 -8.35 0.05 18.99
C CYS A 201 -7.59 0.05 20.32
N VAL A 202 -8.27 -0.29 21.42
CA VAL A 202 -7.62 -0.45 22.73
C VAL A 202 -7.29 -1.93 22.90
N SER A 203 -6.02 -2.31 22.67
CA SER A 203 -5.58 -3.67 22.98
C SER A 203 -5.59 -3.86 24.51
N ASN A 204 -6.34 -4.84 25.02
CA ASN A 204 -6.43 -5.18 26.45
C ASN A 204 -5.13 -5.73 27.07
N SER A 205 -4.00 -5.64 26.39
CA SER A 205 -2.68 -5.97 26.93
C SER A 205 -2.05 -4.72 27.53
N GLY A 206 -2.11 -4.59 28.85
CA GLY A 206 -1.49 -3.52 29.66
C GLY A 206 0.04 -3.54 29.65
N THR A 207 0.66 -3.41 28.48
CA THR A 207 2.08 -3.13 28.32
C THR A 207 2.24 -1.93 27.42
N SER A 208 2.70 -0.82 28.02
CA SER A 208 3.29 0.32 27.33
C SER A 208 4.35 -0.19 26.36
N LYS A 209 3.98 -0.42 25.09
CA LYS A 209 4.96 -0.64 24.02
C LYS A 209 5.68 0.70 23.83
N ASN A 210 6.89 0.80 24.38
CA ASN A 210 7.81 1.89 24.10
C ASN A 210 7.93 2.07 22.58
N ARG A 211 7.29 3.11 22.04
CA ARG A 211 7.41 3.57 20.65
C ARG A 211 8.85 4.05 20.43
N ARG A 212 9.78 3.14 20.14
CA ARG A 212 11.14 3.49 19.72
C ARG A 212 11.23 3.42 18.20
N SER A 213 11.35 4.60 17.59
CA SER A 213 11.48 4.81 16.15
C SER A 213 12.88 4.45 15.65
N PRO A 214 13.05 3.67 14.57
CA PRO A 214 14.28 3.67 13.80
C PRO A 214 14.27 4.86 12.82
N THR A 215 15.31 5.68 12.86
CA THR A 215 15.53 6.78 11.92
C THR A 215 15.96 6.22 10.57
N ILE A 216 15.10 6.28 9.54
CA ILE A 216 15.44 5.88 8.17
C ILE A 216 15.58 7.14 7.31
N GLN A 217 16.69 7.24 6.56
CA GLN A 217 16.95 8.29 5.57
C GLN A 217 16.20 7.98 4.27
N GLY A 218 15.33 8.89 3.87
CA GLY A 218 14.49 8.82 2.67
C GLY A 218 13.12 9.43 2.96
N PHE A 219 12.65 10.37 2.12
CA PHE A 219 11.66 11.35 2.57
C PHE A 219 10.21 10.82 2.70
N THR A 220 9.75 9.94 1.81
CA THR A 220 8.50 9.20 2.08
C THR A 220 8.65 8.18 3.19
N LEU A 221 9.81 7.55 3.30
CA LEU A 221 10.10 6.63 4.40
C LEU A 221 10.02 7.31 5.79
N GLN A 222 10.18 8.64 5.93
CA GLN A 222 10.08 9.31 7.23
C GLN A 222 8.66 9.57 7.71
N ILE A 223 7.74 9.86 6.79
CA ILE A 223 6.31 10.08 7.11
C ILE A 223 5.59 8.75 7.27
N PHE A 224 5.95 7.77 6.43
CA PHE A 224 5.28 6.48 6.36
C PHE A 224 5.83 5.47 7.40
N SER A 225 7.11 5.56 7.84
CA SER A 225 7.68 4.66 8.86
C SER A 225 7.28 4.95 10.31
N LYS A 226 6.74 6.15 10.57
CA LYS A 226 6.28 6.52 11.93
C LYS A 226 4.95 5.86 12.29
N PHE A 227 4.18 5.39 11.30
CA PHE A 227 2.86 4.80 11.51
C PHE A 227 2.86 3.33 11.15
N ARG A 228 2.67 2.47 12.15
CA ARG A 228 2.27 1.09 11.89
C ARG A 228 0.78 1.08 11.55
N PRO A 229 0.33 0.31 10.53
CA PRO A 229 -1.08 0.12 10.22
C PRO A 229 -1.88 -0.60 11.32
N GLU A 230 -1.23 -1.01 12.42
CA GLU A 230 -1.79 -1.71 13.58
C GLU A 230 -3.06 -1.04 14.15
N ASP A 231 -3.30 0.24 13.86
CA ASP A 231 -4.43 1.01 14.38
C ASP A 231 -5.64 1.13 13.42
N TYR A 232 -5.59 0.56 12.20
CA TYR A 232 -6.67 0.72 11.20
C TYR A 232 -7.90 -0.16 11.46
N ASP A 233 -7.69 -1.40 11.91
CA ASP A 233 -8.75 -2.37 12.16
C ASP A 233 -8.33 -3.29 13.31
N CYS A 234 -9.20 -3.43 14.31
CA CYS A 234 -8.93 -4.30 15.45
C CYS A 234 -8.90 -5.80 15.05
N ALA A 235 -9.19 -6.11 13.77
CA ALA A 235 -9.16 -7.46 13.19
C ALA A 235 -7.82 -7.88 12.56
N TRP A 236 -6.77 -7.04 12.64
CA TRP A 236 -5.47 -7.32 12.03
C TRP A 236 -4.85 -8.62 12.56
N ASP A 237 -4.80 -8.77 13.88
CA ASP A 237 -4.24 -9.94 14.57
C ASP A 237 -5.02 -11.22 14.22
N ASP A 238 -6.36 -11.12 14.20
CA ASP A 238 -7.23 -12.26 13.87
C ASP A 238 -7.00 -12.78 12.45
N THR A 239 -6.69 -11.87 11.52
CA THR A 239 -6.46 -12.22 10.12
C THR A 239 -5.10 -12.91 9.92
N GLU A 240 -4.03 -12.44 10.58
CA GLU A 240 -2.74 -13.16 10.55
C GLU A 240 -2.87 -14.55 11.18
N VAL A 241 -3.59 -14.66 12.30
CA VAL A 241 -3.88 -15.95 12.93
C VAL A 241 -4.63 -16.86 11.96
N TYR A 242 -5.66 -16.35 11.29
CA TYR A 242 -6.47 -17.11 10.35
C TYR A 242 -5.66 -17.64 9.16
N PHE A 243 -4.92 -16.80 8.45
CA PHE A 243 -4.15 -17.21 7.27
C PHE A 243 -2.92 -18.08 7.60
N ASN A 244 -2.43 -18.04 8.84
CA ASN A 244 -1.37 -18.95 9.29
C ASN A 244 -1.87 -20.31 9.79
N ARG A 245 -3.19 -20.55 9.80
CA ARG A 245 -3.72 -21.88 10.14
C ARG A 245 -3.41 -22.91 9.04
N PRO A 246 -2.91 -24.11 9.39
CA PRO A 246 -2.59 -25.14 8.40
C PRO A 246 -3.78 -25.60 7.55
N ASP A 247 -4.97 -25.68 8.13
CA ASP A 247 -6.18 -26.08 7.41
C ASP A 247 -6.66 -25.02 6.42
N VAL A 248 -6.49 -23.73 6.75
CA VAL A 248 -6.76 -22.60 5.86
C VAL A 248 -5.77 -22.59 4.70
N GLN A 249 -4.47 -22.70 4.97
CA GLN A 249 -3.45 -22.76 3.92
C GLN A 249 -3.68 -23.94 2.96
N LYS A 250 -4.05 -25.09 3.51
CA LYS A 250 -4.40 -26.27 2.70
C LYS A 250 -5.64 -26.02 1.83
N ALA A 251 -6.68 -25.39 2.37
CA ALA A 251 -7.91 -25.08 1.64
C ALA A 251 -7.69 -24.05 0.52
N LEU A 252 -6.79 -23.09 0.72
CA LEU A 252 -6.41 -22.08 -0.28
C LEU A 252 -5.39 -22.60 -1.30
N HIS A 253 -4.87 -23.81 -1.13
CA HIS A 253 -3.71 -24.33 -1.86
C HIS A 253 -2.49 -23.38 -1.77
N ALA A 254 -2.34 -22.73 -0.62
CA ALA A 254 -1.24 -21.82 -0.31
C ALA A 254 -0.10 -22.57 0.39
N ASN A 255 1.09 -21.94 0.46
CA ASN A 255 2.27 -22.47 1.16
C ASN A 255 2.69 -23.91 0.75
N VAL A 256 2.43 -24.28 -0.50
CA VAL A 256 2.73 -25.64 -1.02
C VAL A 256 4.21 -25.98 -1.08
N THR A 257 5.08 -24.95 -1.06
CA THR A 257 6.55 -25.08 -1.11
C THR A 257 7.23 -25.01 0.25
N ASN A 258 6.47 -24.95 1.35
CA ASN A 258 6.99 -24.74 2.70
C ASN A 258 7.83 -23.46 2.80
N MET A 259 7.15 -22.33 2.61
CA MET A 259 7.69 -20.98 2.69
C MET A 259 8.44 -20.77 4.00
N SER A 260 9.54 -20.02 3.94
CA SER A 260 10.45 -19.79 5.08
C SER A 260 9.95 -18.72 6.07
N TYR A 261 8.77 -18.16 5.83
CA TYR A 261 8.17 -17.08 6.60
C TYR A 261 6.65 -17.30 6.75
N PRO A 262 6.05 -16.81 7.84
CA PRO A 262 4.60 -16.83 8.02
C PRO A 262 3.93 -15.82 7.08
N TRP A 263 2.64 -16.01 6.86
CA TRP A 263 1.81 -15.00 6.21
C TRP A 263 1.69 -13.78 7.14
N THR A 264 1.95 -12.59 6.63
CA THR A 264 1.78 -11.32 7.36
C THR A 264 1.16 -10.29 6.42
N HIS A 265 0.47 -9.30 6.98
CA HIS A 265 -0.14 -8.22 6.18
C HIS A 265 0.89 -7.37 5.44
N CYS A 266 2.04 -7.16 6.08
CA CYS A 266 3.17 -6.46 5.52
C CYS A 266 4.40 -7.35 5.57
N CYS A 267 5.09 -7.49 4.44
CA CYS A 267 6.30 -8.29 4.34
C CYS A 267 7.53 -7.55 4.88
N GLU A 268 8.23 -8.14 5.85
CA GLU A 268 9.51 -7.61 6.36
C GLU A 268 10.73 -8.00 5.50
N ILE A 269 10.53 -8.79 4.44
CA ILE A 269 11.61 -9.35 3.61
C ILE A 269 12.12 -8.33 2.58
N VAL A 270 11.24 -7.40 2.18
CA VAL A 270 11.54 -6.31 1.24
C VAL A 270 12.32 -5.22 1.99
N SER A 271 13.65 -5.26 1.92
CA SER A 271 14.51 -4.28 2.61
C SER A 271 14.89 -3.07 1.77
N ASP A 272 14.96 -3.24 0.45
CA ASP A 272 15.34 -2.19 -0.49
C ASP A 272 14.30 -2.15 -1.61
N TRP A 273 13.76 -0.96 -1.87
CA TRP A 273 12.80 -0.71 -2.95
C TRP A 273 13.46 0.21 -3.98
N GLY A 274 13.75 -0.35 -5.15
CA GLY A 274 14.64 0.24 -6.15
C GLY A 274 14.06 1.48 -6.82
N ASP A 275 12.84 1.37 -7.37
CA ASP A 275 12.17 2.47 -8.06
C ASP A 275 10.79 2.79 -7.49
N ARG A 276 10.57 4.08 -7.28
CA ARG A 276 9.32 4.69 -6.80
C ARG A 276 9.19 6.08 -7.41
N PRO A 277 8.51 6.26 -8.55
CA PRO A 277 8.21 7.59 -9.06
C PRO A 277 7.47 8.40 -8.00
N ALA A 278 7.71 9.71 -7.94
CA ALA A 278 7.00 10.59 -7.00
C ALA A 278 5.56 10.91 -7.46
N SER A 279 5.25 10.68 -8.73
CA SER A 279 3.96 11.01 -9.33
C SER A 279 3.59 10.02 -10.43
N MET A 280 2.33 9.62 -10.44
CA MET A 280 1.69 8.79 -11.45
C MET A 280 0.87 9.60 -12.45
N LEU A 281 0.77 10.92 -12.28
CA LEU A 281 0.06 11.80 -13.20
C LEU A 281 0.55 11.67 -14.66
N PRO A 282 1.87 11.56 -14.96
CA PRO A 282 2.33 11.37 -16.34
C PRO A 282 1.82 10.05 -16.96
N THR A 283 1.85 8.96 -16.19
CA THR A 283 1.38 7.65 -16.63
C THR A 283 -0.13 7.66 -16.82
N LEU A 284 -0.89 8.23 -15.89
CA LEU A 284 -2.34 8.38 -16.01
C LEU A 284 -2.73 9.21 -17.23
N LYS A 285 -2.03 10.32 -17.47
CA LYS A 285 -2.24 11.16 -18.66
C LYS A 285 -2.02 10.36 -19.94
N LYS A 286 -0.90 9.63 -20.06
CA LYS A 286 -0.63 8.74 -21.20
C LYS A 286 -1.76 7.73 -21.44
N LEU A 287 -2.27 7.11 -20.38
CA LEU A 287 -3.34 6.13 -20.46
C LEU A 287 -4.67 6.76 -20.89
N ILE A 288 -5.03 7.91 -20.33
CA ILE A 288 -6.25 8.65 -20.65
C ILE A 288 -6.22 9.16 -22.09
N ASP A 289 -5.11 9.78 -22.51
CA ASP A 289 -4.88 10.22 -23.90
C ASP A 289 -4.98 9.03 -24.88
N GLY A 290 -4.62 7.84 -24.41
CA GLY A 290 -4.75 6.57 -25.11
C GLY A 290 -6.13 5.89 -25.04
N GLY A 291 -7.15 6.58 -24.52
CA GLY A 291 -8.55 6.14 -24.47
C GLY A 291 -8.93 5.24 -23.29
N ILE A 292 -8.04 5.04 -22.32
CA ILE A 292 -8.35 4.28 -21.10
C ILE A 292 -9.20 5.13 -20.16
N ARG A 293 -10.32 4.57 -19.69
CA ARG A 293 -11.17 5.23 -18.69
C ARG A 293 -10.61 5.00 -17.28
N ALA A 294 -10.37 6.08 -16.55
CA ALA A 294 -9.97 6.03 -15.15
C ALA A 294 -11.10 6.56 -14.25
N TRP A 295 -11.31 5.91 -13.10
CA TRP A 295 -12.15 6.41 -12.03
C TRP A 295 -11.33 6.54 -10.75
N ILE A 296 -11.13 7.78 -10.33
CA ILE A 296 -10.44 8.10 -9.09
C ILE A 296 -11.49 8.56 -8.07
N TYR A 297 -11.51 7.90 -6.93
CA TYR A 297 -12.36 8.24 -5.79
C TYR A 297 -11.51 8.22 -4.53
N ARG A 298 -11.88 9.03 -3.53
CA ARG A 298 -11.25 9.06 -2.21
C ARG A 298 -12.32 9.16 -1.13
N TRP A 299 -11.98 8.70 0.07
CA TRP A 299 -12.86 8.73 1.23
C TRP A 299 -12.32 9.70 2.28
N VAL A 300 -13.00 9.75 3.43
CA VAL A 300 -12.55 10.47 4.62
C VAL A 300 -11.36 9.71 5.24
N ASP A 301 -10.16 9.96 4.70
CA ASP A 301 -8.88 9.41 5.16
C ASP A 301 -7.90 10.57 5.31
N GLY A 302 -7.35 10.79 6.50
CA GLY A 302 -6.41 11.89 6.75
C GLY A 302 -5.09 11.78 5.99
N ARG A 303 -4.74 10.57 5.53
CA ARG A 303 -3.56 10.30 4.70
C ARG A 303 -3.83 10.51 3.21
N LEU A 304 -4.93 9.99 2.69
CA LEU A 304 -5.30 10.08 1.27
C LEU A 304 -6.70 10.69 1.12
N ASN A 305 -6.78 11.99 1.37
CA ASN A 305 -8.02 12.75 1.33
C ASN A 305 -8.27 13.43 -0.02
N MET A 306 -9.49 13.95 -0.17
CA MET A 306 -9.93 14.76 -1.31
C MET A 306 -9.13 16.07 -1.50
N LYS A 307 -8.46 16.62 -0.47
CA LYS A 307 -7.67 17.87 -0.62
C LYS A 307 -6.38 17.64 -1.41
N GLY A 308 -5.84 16.43 -1.35
CA GLY A 308 -4.66 16.04 -2.11
C GLY A 308 -4.94 15.68 -3.57
N LEU A 309 -6.20 15.42 -3.93
CA LEU A 309 -6.54 15.04 -5.30
C LEU A 309 -6.47 16.25 -6.24
N ARG A 310 -5.47 16.26 -7.13
CA ARG A 310 -5.35 17.21 -8.24
C ARG A 310 -5.02 16.45 -9.52
N LEU A 311 -5.84 16.67 -10.56
CA LEU A 311 -5.70 16.08 -11.90
C LEU A 311 -5.19 17.13 -12.89
#